data_AF-A0AAX2GL36-F1
#
_entry.id   AF-A0AAX2GL36-F1
#
_cell.length_a   1.000
_cell.length_b   1.000
_cell.length_c   1.000
_cell.angle_alpha   90.00
_cell.angle_beta   90.00
_cell.angle_gamma   90.00
#
_symmetry.space_group_name_H-M   'P 1'
#
loop_
_entity.id
_entity.type
_entity.pdbx_description
1 polymer ?
#
loop_
_entity_poly.entity_id
_entity_poly.type
_entity_poly.pdbx_seq_one_letter_code
_entity_poly.pdbx_strand_id
1 'polypeptide(L)' 'MALNDNLKLENQLCFAIYDYSREINRPYRIVLQQYNITYPQYLTLLVLWKHDCLTVKEFGYKK' A
#
# COMPACT_ATOMS: atom_id res chain seq x y z
N MET A 1 4.12 -15.76 -34.81
CA MET A 1 3.81 -14.46 -34.16
C MET A 1 4.50 -14.45 -32.82
N ALA A 2 5.64 -13.76 -32.72
CA ALA A 2 6.28 -13.57 -31.41
C ALA A 2 5.32 -12.76 -30.54
N LEU A 3 4.95 -13.31 -29.38
CA LEU A 3 4.22 -12.58 -28.36
C LEU A 3 5.05 -11.34 -28.04
N ASN A 4 4.53 -10.16 -28.33
CA ASN A 4 5.22 -8.88 -28.21
C ASN A 4 5.93 -8.80 -26.85
N ASP A 5 7.28 -8.84 -26.82
CA ASP A 5 8.06 -8.88 -25.57
C ASP A 5 7.71 -7.72 -24.63
N ASN A 6 7.22 -6.60 -25.20
CA ASN A 6 6.68 -5.45 -24.47
C ASN A 6 5.47 -5.75 -23.57
N LEU A 7 4.78 -6.88 -23.74
CA LEU A 7 3.64 -7.29 -22.89
C LEU A 7 4.03 -8.27 -21.78
N LYS A 8 5.32 -8.64 -21.68
CA LYS A 8 5.81 -9.45 -20.55
C LYS A 8 5.68 -8.68 -19.25
N LEU A 9 5.36 -9.40 -18.18
CA LEU A 9 5.08 -8.83 -16.87
C LEU A 9 6.33 -8.17 -16.26
N GLU A 10 7.50 -8.79 -16.43
CA GLU A 10 8.79 -8.22 -16.01
C GLU A 10 9.13 -6.88 -16.69
N ASN A 11 8.51 -6.60 -17.85
CA ASN A 11 8.73 -5.36 -18.61
C ASN A 11 7.70 -4.27 -18.24
N GLN A 12 6.72 -4.55 -17.38
CA GLN A 12 5.73 -3.56 -16.97
C GLN A 12 6.19 -2.79 -15.73
N LEU A 13 6.33 -1.47 -15.86
CA LEU A 13 6.64 -0.59 -14.74
C LEU A 13 5.61 -0.71 -13.59
N CYS A 14 4.32 -0.85 -13.92
CA CYS A 14 3.27 -1.02 -12.92
C CYS A 14 3.49 -2.28 -12.07
N PHE A 15 4.01 -3.35 -12.66
CA PHE A 15 4.31 -4.59 -11.95
C PHE A 15 5.54 -4.44 -11.06
N ALA A 16 6.60 -3.78 -11.55
CA ALA A 16 7.77 -3.48 -10.73
C ALA A 16 7.41 -2.63 -9.50
N ILE A 17 6.55 -1.62 -9.67
CA ILE A 17 6.07 -0.78 -8.55
C ILE A 17 5.21 -1.60 -7.58
N TYR A 18 4.34 -2.47 -8.09
CA TYR A 18 3.50 -3.34 -7.25
C TYR A 18 4.36 -4.30 -6.39
N ASP A 19 5.35 -4.95 -7.01
CA ASP A 19 6.25 -5.87 -6.33
C ASP A 19 7.07 -5.15 -5.25
N TYR A 20 7.63 -3.99 -5.60
CA TYR A 20 8.37 -3.16 -4.65
C TYR A 20 7.49 -2.70 -3.47
N SER A 21 6.26 -2.26 -3.74
CA SER A 21 5.29 -1.90 -2.70
C SER A 21 5.00 -3.08 -1.76
N ARG A 22 4.89 -4.30 -2.30
CA ARG A 22 4.69 -5.52 -1.50
C ARG A 22 5.87 -5.80 -0.58
N GLU A 23 7.09 -5.64 -1.05
CA GLU A 23 8.29 -5.84 -0.24
C GLU A 23 8.46 -4.75 0.82
N ILE A 24 8.12 -3.49 0.53
CA ILE A 24 8.05 -2.42 1.55
C ILE A 24 7.06 -2.78 2.66
N ASN A 25 5.90 -3.34 2.31
CA ASN A 25 4.84 -3.67 3.27
C ASN A 25 5.16 -4.88 4.15
N ARG A 26 6.11 -5.73 3.74
CA ARG A 26 6.42 -7.01 4.42
C ARG A 26 6.97 -6.83 5.83
N PRO A 27 7.96 -5.96 6.10
CA PRO A 27 8.39 -5.65 7.47
C PRO A 27 7.26 -5.13 8.37
N TYR A 28 6.41 -4.23 7.86
CA TYR A 28 5.27 -3.70 8.62
C TYR A 28 4.31 -4.80 9.02
N ARG A 29 4.01 -5.78 8.15
CA ARG A 29 3.13 -6.90 8.53
C ARG A 29 3.62 -7.66 9.76
N ILE A 30 4.93 -7.92 9.86
CA ILE A 30 5.51 -8.64 11.01
C ILE A 30 5.29 -7.84 12.29
N VAL A 31 5.56 -6.53 12.26
CA VAL A 31 5.42 -5.66 13.43
C VAL A 31 3.95 -5.46 13.82
N LEU A 32 3.06 -5.28 12.84
CA LEU A 32 1.65 -4.99 13.07
C LEU A 32 0.84 -6.23 13.49
N GLN A 33 1.36 -7.43 13.24
CA GLN A 33 0.71 -8.69 13.61
C GLN A 33 0.43 -8.79 15.12
N GLN A 34 1.31 -8.26 15.97
CA GLN A 34 1.11 -8.25 17.43
C GLN A 34 -0.12 -7.44 17.86
N TYR A 35 -0.55 -6.47 17.04
CA TYR A 35 -1.71 -5.61 17.30
C TYR A 35 -2.94 -6.06 16.50
N ASN A 36 -2.83 -7.15 15.73
CA ASN A 36 -3.88 -7.66 14.85
C ASN A 36 -4.43 -6.60 13.87
N ILE A 37 -3.55 -5.74 13.34
CA ILE A 37 -3.91 -4.73 12.33
C ILE A 37 -3.13 -4.91 11.03
N THR A 38 -3.70 -4.41 9.95
CA THR A 38 -3.13 -4.42 8.60
C THR A 38 -2.38 -3.12 8.30
N TYR A 39 -1.55 -3.13 7.25
CA TYR A 39 -0.84 -1.92 6.81
C TYR A 39 -1.80 -0.76 6.43
N PRO A 40 -2.91 -0.96 5.69
CA PRO A 40 -3.89 0.12 5.47
C PRO A 40 -4.52 0.67 6.74
N GLN A 41 -4.84 -0.19 7.72
CA GLN A 41 -5.36 0.27 9.02
C GLN A 41 -4.32 1.09 9.79
N TYR A 42 -3.04 0.68 9.75
CA TYR A 42 -1.95 1.46 10.31
C TYR A 42 -1.84 2.87 9.68
N LEU A 43 -1.94 2.97 8.35
CA LEU A 43 -1.96 4.28 7.67
C LEU A 43 -3.15 5.13 8.12
N THR A 44 -4.33 4.53 8.32
CA THR A 44 -5.49 5.22 8.88
C THR A 44 -5.21 5.78 10.27
N LEU A 45 -4.57 5.00 11.15
CA LEU A 45 -4.20 5.47 12.48
C LEU A 45 -3.17 6.62 12.41
N LEU A 46 -2.20 6.57 11.50
CA LEU A 46 -1.25 7.68 11.32
C LEU A 46 -1.93 8.99 10.89
N VAL A 47 -2.89 8.91 9.97
CA VAL A 47 -3.64 10.08 9.52
C VAL A 47 -4.51 10.65 10.65
N LEU A 48 -5.18 9.78 11.40
CA LEU A 48 -5.97 10.18 12.58
C LEU A 48 -5.11 10.73 13.72
N TRP A 49 -3.84 10.30 13.83
CA TRP A 49 -2.89 10.86 14.79
C TRP A 49 -2.52 12.31 14.42
N LYS A 50 -2.39 12.60 13.13
CA LYS A 50 -2.04 13.93 12.62
C LYS A 50 -3.24 14.90 12.59
N HIS A 51 -4.41 14.36 12.36
CA HIS A 51 -5.65 15.09 12.21
C HIS A 51 -6.69 14.41 13.11
N ASP A 52 -7.06 15.07 14.22
CA ASP A 52 -8.16 14.63 15.10
C ASP A 52 -9.44 14.33 14.30
N CYS A 53 -10.42 13.69 14.95
CA CYS A 53 -11.81 13.47 14.51
C CYS A 53 -12.12 13.80 13.04
N LEU A 54 -11.60 12.99 12.12
CA LEU A 54 -11.91 13.10 10.70
C LEU A 54 -13.16 12.29 10.37
N THR A 55 -14.03 12.86 9.56
CA THR A 55 -15.08 12.07 8.89
C THR A 55 -14.45 11.19 7.81
N VAL A 56 -15.12 10.08 7.47
CA VAL A 56 -14.68 9.17 6.38
C VAL A 56 -14.53 9.92 5.05
N LYS A 57 -15.37 10.95 4.82
CA LYS A 57 -15.30 11.79 3.63
C LYS A 57 -14.00 12.61 3.59
N GLU A 58 -13.63 13.24 4.70
CA GLU A 58 -12.40 14.04 4.80
C GLU A 58 -11.14 13.17 4.72
N PHE A 59 -11.21 11.94 5.25
CA PHE A 59 -10.11 10.98 5.19
C PHE A 59 -9.68 10.67 3.75
N GLY A 60 -10.64 10.57 2.80
CA GLY A 60 -10.36 10.33 1.39
C GLY A 60 -9.58 11.46 0.69
N TYR A 61 -9.66 12.69 1.19
CA TYR A 61 -8.98 13.87 0.61
C TYR A 61 -7.63 14.18 1.27
N LYS A 62 -7.33 13.59 2.44
CA LYS A 62 -6.10 13.83 3.22
C LYS A 62 -5.10 12.67 3.19
N LYS A 63 -5.30 11.69 2.30
CA LYS A 63 -4.35 10.61 2.04
C LYS A 63 -3.08 11.10 1.35
#